data_AF-A0A0A9XYZ0-F1
#
_entry.id   AF-A0A0A9XYZ0-F1
#
_cell.length_a   1.000
_cell.length_b   1.000
_cell.length_c   1.000
_cell.angle_alpha   90.00
_cell.angle_beta   90.00
_cell.angle_gamma   90.00
#
_symmetry.space_group_name_H-M   'P 1'
#
loop_
_entity.id
_entity.type
_entity.pdbx_description
1 polymer ?
#
loop_
_entity_poly.entity_id
_entity_poly.type
_entity_poly.pdbx_seq_one_letter_code
_entity_poly.pdbx_strand_id
1 'polypeptide(L)'
;MLPAVSDCSRVGSSMAVSRVPSPPPQEANTPVAENWCYTQVKVVKFSYMWTINNFSFCREEMGEVLKSSTFSAGANDKLKWCLRVNPKGLDEESKDYLSLYLLLVSCNKSEVRAKFKFSILNAKREETKAMEMQFRIPKFDKTGRRGTDSGAPSVQFSSSIPQSQRAYRFVQGKDWGFKKFIRRDFLLDEANGLLPDDKLTIFCEVFLHVCDYRLAL
;
A
#
# COMPACT_ATOMS: atom_id res chain seq x y z
N MET A 1 56.34 -72.09 10.20
CA MET A 1 55.83 -73.24 9.43
C MET A 1 54.38 -72.96 9.07
N LEU A 2 53.95 -73.42 7.89
CA LEU A 2 52.66 -73.20 7.19
C LEU A 2 51.43 -73.77 7.97
N PRO A 3 50.21 -73.86 7.36
CA PRO A 3 49.10 -72.90 7.40
C PRO A 3 47.82 -73.53 8.04
N ALA A 4 46.70 -72.81 8.14
CA ALA A 4 45.39 -73.47 8.24
C ALA A 4 44.21 -72.56 7.82
N VAL A 5 43.31 -73.21 7.10
CA VAL A 5 42.04 -72.81 6.48
C VAL A 5 40.91 -72.83 7.53
N SER A 6 39.88 -71.98 7.40
CA SER A 6 38.45 -72.38 7.28
C SER A 6 37.46 -71.27 7.67
N ASP A 7 36.64 -70.90 6.70
CA ASP A 7 35.18 -70.70 6.65
C ASP A 7 34.31 -70.10 7.79
N CYS A 8 33.36 -69.29 7.30
CA CYS A 8 32.04 -68.86 7.78
C CYS A 8 31.59 -69.14 9.23
N SER A 9 31.32 -68.06 9.98
CA SER A 9 30.03 -67.32 9.92
C SER A 9 29.60 -66.72 11.28
N ARG A 10 28.93 -65.57 11.14
CA ARG A 10 27.83 -65.03 11.96
C ARG A 10 28.08 -63.99 13.08
N VAL A 11 27.65 -62.78 12.68
CA VAL A 11 26.84 -61.77 13.38
C VAL A 11 27.56 -60.72 14.22
N GLY A 12 27.49 -59.50 13.70
CA GLY A 12 27.11 -58.33 14.49
C GLY A 12 28.17 -57.26 14.58
N SER A 13 28.12 -56.26 13.71
CA SER A 13 27.73 -54.91 14.16
C SER A 13 27.81 -53.90 13.01
N SER A 14 26.74 -53.11 12.97
CA SER A 14 26.54 -51.87 12.23
C SER A 14 27.79 -51.00 12.16
N MET A 15 28.21 -50.64 10.94
CA MET A 15 28.83 -49.34 10.68
C MET A 15 28.02 -48.64 9.59
N ALA A 16 27.32 -47.59 10.02
CA ALA A 16 26.62 -46.67 9.14
C ALA A 16 27.66 -45.92 8.29
N VAL A 17 27.66 -46.17 6.98
CA VAL A 17 28.25 -45.22 6.03
C VAL A 17 27.20 -44.14 5.81
N SER A 18 27.42 -43.00 6.44
CA SER A 18 26.64 -41.78 6.24
C SER A 18 26.64 -41.41 4.76
N ARG A 19 25.57 -41.76 4.04
CA ARG A 19 25.30 -41.17 2.73
C ARG A 19 24.90 -39.72 2.96
N VAL A 20 25.82 -38.80 2.67
CA VAL A 20 25.49 -37.38 2.54
C VAL A 20 24.45 -37.28 1.40
N PRO A 21 23.29 -36.63 1.61
CA PRO A 21 22.35 -36.41 0.52
C PRO A 21 23.04 -35.57 -0.56
N SER A 22 23.11 -36.08 -1.78
CA SER A 22 23.46 -35.28 -2.94
C SER A 22 22.52 -34.06 -3.00
N PRO A 23 23.00 -32.86 -3.39
CA PRO A 23 22.11 -31.75 -3.67
C PRO A 23 21.07 -32.21 -4.71
N PRO A 24 19.81 -31.73 -4.63
CA PRO A 24 18.85 -31.99 -5.70
C PRO A 24 19.49 -31.55 -7.03
N PRO A 25 19.21 -32.27 -8.14
CA PRO A 25 19.71 -31.86 -9.44
C PRO A 25 19.37 -30.38 -9.61
N GLN A 26 20.37 -29.56 -9.93
CA GLN A 26 20.09 -28.21 -10.39
C GLN A 26 19.20 -28.38 -11.62
N GLU A 27 17.90 -28.11 -11.46
CA GLU A 27 16.96 -28.10 -12.57
C GLU A 27 17.53 -27.11 -13.59
N ALA A 28 18.08 -27.64 -14.67
CA ALA A 28 18.44 -26.88 -15.84
C ALA A 28 17.13 -26.34 -16.38
N ASN A 29 16.77 -25.12 -15.98
CA ASN A 29 15.67 -24.36 -16.55
C ASN A 29 16.04 -23.98 -17.99
N THR A 30 16.03 -24.95 -18.89
CA THR A 30 16.02 -24.69 -20.33
C THR A 30 14.63 -24.18 -20.70
N PRO A 31 14.50 -22.96 -21.26
CA PRO A 31 13.22 -22.43 -21.69
C PRO A 31 12.59 -23.35 -22.75
N VAL A 32 11.28 -23.63 -22.62
CA VAL A 32 10.51 -24.44 -23.57
C VAL A 32 10.32 -23.74 -24.92
N ALA A 33 10.48 -22.41 -24.96
CA ALA A 33 10.24 -21.59 -26.14
C ALA A 33 11.51 -20.86 -26.58
N GLU A 34 11.67 -20.72 -27.90
CA GLU A 34 12.78 -19.98 -28.54
C GLU A 34 12.84 -18.51 -28.13
N ASN A 35 11.69 -17.93 -27.80
CA ASN A 35 11.59 -16.57 -27.29
C ASN A 35 10.90 -16.57 -25.95
N TRP A 36 11.56 -16.02 -24.94
CA TRP A 36 11.03 -15.95 -23.59
C TRP A 36 11.41 -14.61 -22.94
N CYS A 37 10.63 -14.16 -21.98
CA CYS A 37 10.98 -13.00 -21.17
C CYS A 37 10.37 -13.15 -19.78
N TYR A 38 10.92 -12.42 -18.81
CA TYR A 38 10.31 -12.29 -17.49
C TYR A 38 10.02 -10.82 -17.20
N THR A 39 8.87 -10.57 -16.59
CA THR A 39 8.53 -9.24 -16.08
C THR A 39 8.78 -9.23 -14.59
N GLN A 40 9.58 -8.28 -14.11
CA GLN A 40 9.76 -8.05 -12.68
C GLN A 40 9.00 -6.80 -12.25
N VAL A 41 8.13 -6.95 -11.26
CA VAL A 41 7.47 -5.82 -10.60
C VAL A 41 8.26 -5.45 -9.35
N LYS A 42 8.77 -4.22 -9.31
CA LYS A 42 9.39 -3.63 -8.12
C LYS A 42 8.42 -2.62 -7.51
N VAL A 43 8.38 -2.57 -6.18
CA VAL A 43 7.61 -1.56 -5.46
C VAL A 43 8.57 -0.55 -4.87
N VAL A 44 8.46 0.72 -5.31
CA VAL A 44 9.19 1.84 -4.73
C VAL A 44 8.27 2.54 -3.74
N LYS A 45 8.66 2.56 -2.47
CA LYS A 45 7.95 3.29 -1.41
C LYS A 45 8.57 4.67 -1.24
N PHE A 46 7.73 5.70 -1.18
CA PHE A 46 8.12 7.04 -0.78
C PHE A 46 6.97 7.72 -0.04
N SER A 47 7.27 8.76 0.71
CA SER A 47 6.27 9.52 1.45
C SER A 47 6.46 11.02 1.25
N TYR A 48 5.37 11.75 1.44
CA TYR A 48 5.32 13.20 1.34
C TYR A 48 4.47 13.77 2.47
N MET A 49 4.93 14.86 3.06
CA MET A 49 4.24 15.56 4.14
C MET A 49 3.94 16.99 3.69
N TRP A 50 2.70 17.42 3.87
CA TRP A 50 2.24 18.76 3.54
C TRP A 50 1.50 19.37 4.71
N THR A 51 1.95 20.53 5.15
CA THR A 51 1.29 21.32 6.20
C THR A 51 0.62 22.55 5.58
N ILE A 52 -0.66 22.72 5.86
CA ILE A 52 -1.44 23.92 5.56
C ILE A 52 -1.57 24.70 6.88
N ASN A 53 -0.99 25.90 6.91
CA ASN A 53 -1.04 26.76 8.11
C ASN A 53 -2.30 27.60 8.13
N ASN A 54 -2.76 27.96 9.33
CA ASN A 54 -3.96 28.78 9.55
C ASN A 54 -5.18 28.17 8.85
N PHE A 55 -5.38 26.86 9.00
CA PHE A 55 -6.34 26.09 8.23
C PHE A 55 -7.78 26.56 8.45
N SER A 56 -8.13 26.96 9.67
CA SER A 56 -9.43 27.54 10.00
C SER A 56 -9.75 28.80 9.18
N PHE A 57 -8.73 29.50 8.67
CA PHE A 57 -8.84 30.71 7.85
C PHE A 57 -8.85 30.44 6.33
N CYS A 58 -8.84 29.17 5.90
CA CYS A 58 -8.97 28.83 4.47
C CYS A 58 -10.24 29.43 3.89
N ARG A 59 -10.08 30.31 2.89
CA ARG A 59 -11.18 31.01 2.22
C ARG A 59 -11.78 30.23 1.07
N GLU A 60 -11.15 29.13 0.67
CA GLU A 60 -11.60 28.29 -0.44
C GLU A 60 -13.07 27.93 -0.28
N GLU A 61 -13.85 28.17 -1.33
CA GLU A 61 -15.25 27.76 -1.40
C GLU A 61 -15.39 26.30 -1.86
N MET A 62 -16.61 25.77 -1.78
CA MET A 62 -16.89 24.41 -2.25
C MET A 62 -16.43 24.23 -3.70
N GLY A 63 -15.71 23.14 -3.98
CA GLY A 63 -15.13 22.85 -5.28
C GLY A 63 -13.77 23.52 -5.54
N GLU A 64 -13.41 24.57 -4.79
CA GLU A 64 -12.09 25.19 -4.89
C GLU A 64 -11.00 24.33 -4.23
N VAL A 65 -9.78 24.43 -4.76
CA VAL A 65 -8.72 23.46 -4.49
C VAL A 65 -7.42 24.12 -4.06
N LEU A 66 -6.86 23.63 -2.96
CA LEU A 66 -5.47 23.83 -2.57
C LEU A 66 -4.60 22.75 -3.20
N LYS A 67 -3.44 23.15 -3.72
CA LYS A 67 -2.45 22.22 -4.27
C LYS A 67 -1.14 22.30 -3.50
N SER A 68 -0.58 21.15 -3.18
CA SER A 68 0.78 21.09 -2.64
C SER A 68 1.81 21.42 -3.71
N SER A 69 3.04 21.72 -3.28
CA SER A 69 4.22 21.62 -4.15
C SER A 69 4.32 20.23 -4.78
N THR A 70 4.99 20.17 -5.92
CA THR A 70 5.24 18.91 -6.62
C THR A 70 6.34 18.11 -5.93
N PHE A 71 6.15 16.79 -5.84
CA PHE A 71 7.12 15.86 -5.29
C PHE A 71 7.33 14.64 -6.20
N SER A 72 8.44 13.92 -6.00
CA SER A 72 8.79 12.71 -6.75
C SER A 72 9.41 11.67 -5.84
N ALA A 73 9.32 10.38 -6.20
CA ALA A 73 10.17 9.37 -5.60
C ALA A 73 11.61 9.68 -6.02
N GLY A 74 12.53 9.89 -5.08
CA GLY A 74 13.86 10.47 -5.36
C GLY A 74 14.62 9.87 -6.55
N ALA A 75 14.48 8.56 -6.81
CA ALA A 75 15.12 7.87 -7.94
C ALA A 75 14.37 7.96 -9.30
N ASN A 76 13.15 8.51 -9.32
CA ASN A 76 12.29 8.59 -10.49
C ASN A 76 11.73 10.01 -10.64
N ASP A 77 12.63 10.96 -10.89
CA ASP A 77 12.35 12.39 -11.08
C ASP A 77 11.37 12.69 -12.22
N LYS A 78 11.14 11.73 -13.13
CA LYS A 78 10.21 11.81 -14.26
C LYS A 78 8.74 11.71 -13.87
N LEU A 79 8.44 11.15 -12.69
CA LEU A 79 7.08 11.09 -12.15
C LEU A 79 6.89 12.19 -11.12
N LYS A 80 6.07 13.18 -11.49
CA LYS A 80 5.76 14.33 -10.65
C LYS A 80 4.37 14.18 -10.07
N TRP A 81 4.24 14.31 -8.76
CA TRP A 81 3.01 14.14 -8.01
C TRP A 81 2.68 15.42 -7.24
N CYS A 82 1.41 15.65 -6.95
CA CYS A 82 1.02 16.62 -5.91
C CYS A 82 -0.24 16.16 -5.18
N LEU A 83 -0.49 16.74 -4.01
CA LEU A 83 -1.74 16.58 -3.28
C LEU A 83 -2.72 17.68 -3.67
N ARG A 84 -4.00 17.33 -3.73
CA ARG A 84 -5.13 18.26 -3.91
C ARG A 84 -6.08 18.15 -2.73
N VAL A 85 -6.41 19.28 -2.13
CA VAL A 85 -7.37 19.37 -1.01
C VAL A 85 -8.49 20.31 -1.38
N ASN A 86 -9.73 19.89 -1.15
CA ASN A 86 -10.91 20.75 -1.16
C ASN A 86 -11.37 20.92 0.30
N PRO A 87 -11.03 22.02 0.99
CA PRO A 87 -11.32 22.19 2.42
C PRO A 87 -12.81 22.14 2.76
N LYS A 88 -13.67 22.62 1.83
CA LYS A 88 -15.13 22.69 1.96
C LYS A 88 -15.86 21.70 1.04
N GLY A 89 -15.23 20.58 0.70
CA GLY A 89 -15.79 19.56 -0.18
C GLY A 89 -15.67 19.89 -1.67
N LEU A 90 -15.82 18.85 -2.51
CA LEU A 90 -15.73 18.99 -3.96
C LEU A 90 -17.05 19.45 -4.59
N ASP A 91 -18.16 19.02 -4.00
CA ASP A 91 -19.52 19.29 -4.46
C ASP A 91 -20.52 19.09 -3.31
N GLU A 92 -21.81 19.28 -3.59
CA GLU A 92 -22.89 19.22 -2.60
C GLU A 92 -22.93 17.90 -1.81
N GLU A 93 -22.59 16.79 -2.46
CA GLU A 93 -22.57 15.46 -1.81
C GLU A 93 -21.48 15.37 -0.73
N SER A 94 -20.45 16.19 -0.83
CA SER A 94 -19.24 16.18 -0.02
C SER A 94 -18.98 17.48 0.76
N LYS A 95 -19.92 18.42 0.78
CA LYS A 95 -19.80 19.75 1.43
C LYS A 95 -19.42 19.72 2.91
N ASP A 96 -19.82 18.66 3.62
CA ASP A 96 -19.54 18.47 5.05
C ASP A 96 -18.21 17.75 5.29
N TYR A 97 -17.44 17.48 4.23
CA TYR A 97 -16.19 16.75 4.26
C TYR A 97 -15.07 17.59 3.65
N LEU A 98 -13.85 17.37 4.13
CA LEU A 98 -12.66 17.68 3.35
C LEU A 98 -12.46 16.56 2.32
N SER A 99 -12.16 16.91 1.08
CA SER A 99 -11.78 15.95 0.02
C SER A 99 -10.27 15.98 -0.19
N LEU A 100 -9.66 14.82 -0.41
CA LEU A 100 -8.19 14.71 -0.58
C LEU A 100 -7.83 13.73 -1.69
N TYR A 101 -6.93 14.16 -2.59
CA TYR A 101 -6.50 13.40 -3.75
C TYR A 101 -4.99 13.46 -3.99
N LEU A 102 -4.45 12.38 -4.57
CA LEU A 102 -3.12 12.31 -5.13
C LEU A 102 -3.25 12.48 -6.64
N LEU A 103 -2.57 13.47 -7.20
CA LEU A 103 -2.54 13.76 -8.64
C LEU A 103 -1.19 13.35 -9.22
N LEU A 104 -1.21 12.63 -10.34
CA LEU A 104 -0.03 12.47 -11.19
C LEU A 104 0.05 13.67 -12.15
N VAL A 105 0.96 14.60 -11.85
CA VAL A 105 1.15 15.85 -12.60
C VAL A 105 1.84 15.60 -13.94
N SER A 106 2.94 14.85 -13.93
CA SER A 106 3.67 14.51 -15.16
C SER A 106 4.21 13.09 -15.11
N CYS A 107 4.26 12.44 -16.27
CA CYS A 107 4.75 11.09 -16.41
C CYS A 107 5.29 10.87 -17.83
N ASN A 108 6.50 10.33 -17.97
CA ASN A 108 7.09 10.00 -19.27
C ASN A 108 6.68 8.59 -19.78
N LYS A 109 5.80 7.91 -19.06
CA LYS A 109 5.17 6.64 -19.44
C LYS A 109 3.69 6.88 -19.76
N SER A 110 3.08 5.99 -20.54
CA SER A 110 1.64 6.04 -20.82
C SER A 110 0.78 5.94 -19.56
N GLU A 111 1.23 5.16 -18.57
CA GLU A 111 0.59 5.00 -17.27
C GLU A 111 1.58 4.52 -16.20
N VAL A 112 1.18 4.68 -14.94
CA VAL A 112 1.81 4.02 -13.79
C VAL A 112 0.75 3.46 -12.86
N ARG A 113 1.10 2.44 -12.08
CA ARG A 113 0.22 1.89 -11.04
C ARG A 113 0.78 2.19 -9.67
N ALA A 114 -0.04 2.73 -8.78
CA ALA A 114 0.37 3.02 -7.42
C ALA A 114 -0.74 2.68 -6.40
N LYS A 115 -0.33 2.27 -5.21
CA LYS A 115 -1.17 2.34 -4.01
C LYS A 115 -0.77 3.59 -3.24
N PHE A 116 -1.71 4.15 -2.50
CA PHE A 116 -1.42 5.27 -1.62
C PHE A 116 -2.23 5.17 -0.33
N LYS A 117 -1.73 5.81 0.71
CA LYS A 117 -2.38 5.97 2.01
C LYS A 117 -2.23 7.42 2.42
N PHE A 118 -3.32 8.01 2.92
CA PHE A 118 -3.30 9.34 3.50
C PHE A 118 -3.60 9.22 5.00
N SER A 119 -2.95 10.09 5.77
CA SER A 119 -3.13 10.23 7.20
C SER A 119 -3.06 11.71 7.58
N ILE A 120 -3.72 12.09 8.67
CA ILE A 120 -3.51 13.39 9.32
C ILE A 120 -2.59 13.13 10.52
N LEU A 121 -1.60 14.00 10.70
CA LEU A 121 -0.67 13.92 11.82
C LEU A 121 -1.13 14.81 12.98
N ASN A 122 -1.12 14.26 14.19
CA ASN A 122 -1.37 15.02 15.42
C ASN A 122 -0.12 15.84 15.83
N ALA A 123 -0.21 16.55 16.96
CA ALA A 123 0.90 17.33 17.53
C ALA A 123 2.18 16.49 17.80
N LYS A 124 2.04 15.18 18.04
CA LYS A 124 3.14 14.24 18.27
C LYS A 124 3.73 13.65 16.99
N ARG A 125 3.24 14.08 15.81
CA ARG A 125 3.56 13.51 14.48
C ARG A 125 3.15 12.05 14.32
N GLU A 126 2.14 11.61 15.07
CA GLU A 126 1.57 10.28 14.94
C GLU A 126 0.38 10.33 13.99
N GLU A 127 0.21 9.26 13.20
CA GLU A 127 -0.95 9.11 12.34
C GLU A 127 -2.22 8.88 13.17
N THR A 128 -3.29 9.61 12.86
CA THR A 128 -4.54 9.50 13.63
C THR A 128 -5.37 8.29 13.22
N LYS A 129 -5.83 7.53 14.22
CA LYS A 129 -6.66 6.32 14.03
C LYS A 129 -8.04 6.61 13.43
N ALA A 130 -8.51 7.86 13.49
CA ALA A 130 -9.79 8.29 12.92
C ALA A 130 -9.89 7.98 11.41
N MET A 131 -8.75 7.97 10.73
CA MET A 131 -8.65 7.66 9.30
C MET A 131 -8.62 6.16 9.00
N GLU A 132 -8.26 5.33 9.98
CA GLU A 132 -8.22 3.85 9.85
C GLU A 132 -9.64 3.27 9.65
N MET A 133 -10.66 3.94 10.18
CA MET A 133 -12.08 3.56 10.07
C MET A 133 -12.61 3.58 8.62
N GLN A 134 -12.02 4.40 7.74
CA GLN A 134 -12.52 4.60 6.37
C GLN A 134 -12.13 3.49 5.39
N PHE A 135 -11.25 2.58 5.81
CA PHE A 135 -10.95 1.36 5.07
C PHE A 135 -11.97 0.23 5.30
N ARG A 136 -12.99 0.44 6.16
CA ARG A 136 -14.13 -0.48 6.29
C ARG A 136 -15.08 -0.31 5.10
N ILE A 137 -14.79 -0.99 4.00
CA ILE A 137 -15.86 -1.35 3.05
C ILE A 137 -16.74 -2.38 3.80
N PRO A 138 -18.06 -2.14 3.96
CA PRO A 138 -18.97 -3.18 4.42
C PRO A 138 -18.82 -4.35 3.45
N LYS A 139 -18.30 -5.48 3.92
CA LYS A 139 -18.40 -6.71 3.16
C LYS A 139 -19.88 -7.03 3.10
N PHE A 140 -20.52 -6.80 1.95
CA PHE A 140 -21.82 -7.39 1.69
C PHE A 140 -21.63 -8.90 1.76
N ASP A 141 -22.23 -9.52 2.77
CA ASP A 141 -22.28 -10.97 2.83
C ASP A 141 -23.02 -11.46 1.56
N LYS A 142 -22.49 -12.51 0.93
CA LYS A 142 -22.98 -13.00 -0.37
C LYS A 142 -24.37 -13.65 -0.28
N THR A 143 -24.99 -13.65 0.89
CA THR A 143 -26.36 -14.11 1.10
C THR A 143 -27.25 -12.91 1.34
N GLY A 144 -27.94 -12.43 0.30
CA GLY A 144 -28.95 -11.38 0.39
C GLY A 144 -30.16 -11.78 1.22
N ARG A 145 -30.01 -11.82 2.55
CA ARG A 145 -31.12 -11.97 3.50
C ARG A 145 -31.07 -10.85 4.52
N ARG A 146 -32.18 -10.12 4.62
CA ARG A 146 -32.47 -9.20 5.73
C ARG A 146 -32.60 -10.04 7.01
N GLY A 147 -31.59 -9.98 7.86
CA GLY A 147 -31.65 -10.49 9.22
C GLY A 147 -31.81 -9.34 10.20
N THR A 148 -32.96 -9.25 10.85
CA THR A 148 -33.17 -8.48 12.07
C THR A 148 -32.59 -9.30 13.23
N ASP A 149 -31.51 -8.87 13.89
CA ASP A 149 -31.36 -9.03 15.35
C ASP A 149 -30.09 -8.37 15.93
N SER A 150 -30.32 -7.36 16.77
CA SER A 150 -29.90 -7.20 18.18
C SER A 150 -28.56 -7.77 18.75
N GLY A 151 -27.56 -8.12 17.95
CA GLY A 151 -26.24 -8.52 18.45
C GLY A 151 -25.10 -7.74 17.78
N ALA A 152 -24.48 -6.79 18.50
CA ALA A 152 -23.30 -6.08 17.99
C ALA A 152 -22.17 -7.09 17.70
N PRO A 153 -21.69 -7.23 16.46
CA PRO A 153 -20.63 -8.17 16.16
C PRO A 153 -19.32 -7.63 16.73
N SER A 154 -18.63 -8.48 17.48
CA SER A 154 -17.26 -8.26 17.94
C SER A 154 -16.33 -8.18 16.72
N VAL A 155 -15.94 -6.96 16.36
CA VAL A 155 -15.05 -6.71 15.22
C VAL A 155 -13.60 -6.94 15.65
N GLN A 156 -12.97 -7.98 15.11
CA GLN A 156 -11.52 -8.18 15.24
C GLN A 156 -10.76 -7.18 14.38
N PHE A 157 -9.74 -6.54 14.96
CA PHE A 157 -8.89 -5.54 14.33
C PHE A 157 -7.65 -6.19 13.71
N SER A 158 -7.43 -6.02 12.41
CA SER A 158 -6.13 -6.27 11.78
C SER A 158 -5.55 -4.93 11.31
N SER A 159 -4.40 -4.53 11.86
CA SER A 159 -3.62 -3.36 11.45
C SER A 159 -2.95 -3.50 10.07
N SER A 160 -3.15 -4.65 9.40
CA SER A 160 -2.71 -4.88 8.04
C SER A 160 -3.73 -4.31 7.06
N ILE A 161 -3.31 -3.33 6.25
CA ILE A 161 -4.01 -2.88 5.03
C ILE A 161 -4.51 -4.14 4.31
N PRO A 162 -5.82 -4.31 4.07
CA PRO A 162 -6.32 -5.49 3.39
C PRO A 162 -5.58 -5.65 2.06
N GLN A 163 -4.96 -6.82 1.87
CA GLN A 163 -4.14 -7.21 0.72
C GLN A 163 -4.84 -7.04 -0.66
N SER A 164 -6.12 -6.67 -0.65
CA SER A 164 -7.06 -6.58 -1.78
C SER A 164 -7.25 -5.17 -2.39
N GLN A 165 -6.67 -4.09 -1.87
CA GLN A 165 -6.68 -2.84 -2.66
C GLN A 165 -5.69 -2.94 -3.83
N ARG A 166 -6.24 -3.16 -5.04
CA ARG A 166 -5.54 -3.16 -6.33
C ARG A 166 -4.91 -1.78 -6.53
N ALA A 167 -3.67 -1.74 -7.01
CA ALA A 167 -3.01 -0.47 -7.33
C ALA A 167 -3.83 0.30 -8.38
N TYR A 168 -4.02 1.60 -8.15
CA TYR A 168 -4.76 2.49 -9.03
C TYR A 168 -3.93 2.80 -10.27
N ARG A 169 -4.60 2.86 -11.43
CA ARG A 169 -4.01 3.28 -12.71
C ARG A 169 -3.98 4.80 -12.77
N PHE A 170 -2.80 5.39 -12.83
CA PHE A 170 -2.59 6.81 -13.07
C PHE A 170 -2.09 7.04 -14.48
N VAL A 171 -2.70 8.01 -15.15
CA VAL A 171 -2.19 8.64 -16.38
C VAL A 171 -1.86 10.09 -16.06
N GLN A 172 -1.08 10.76 -16.90
CA GLN A 172 -0.76 12.17 -16.68
C GLN A 172 -2.05 13.01 -16.55
N GLY A 173 -2.12 13.85 -15.51
CA GLY A 173 -3.28 14.68 -15.19
C GLY A 173 -4.39 13.95 -14.43
N LYS A 174 -4.26 12.64 -14.16
CA LYS A 174 -5.27 11.87 -13.42
C LYS A 174 -4.98 11.86 -11.92
N ASP A 175 -6.04 12.02 -11.14
CA ASP A 175 -6.01 11.86 -9.70
C ASP A 175 -6.85 10.67 -9.21
N TRP A 176 -6.51 10.24 -7.98
CA TRP A 176 -7.25 9.26 -7.19
C TRP A 176 -7.20 9.68 -5.72
N GLY A 177 -8.28 9.43 -4.99
CA GLY A 177 -8.39 9.89 -3.61
C GLY A 177 -9.77 9.63 -3.02
N PHE A 178 -10.08 10.37 -1.96
CA PHE A 178 -11.30 10.20 -1.21
C PHE A 178 -12.10 11.51 -1.21
N LYS A 179 -13.27 11.45 -1.85
CA LYS A 179 -14.21 12.58 -1.91
C LYS A 179 -14.72 12.98 -0.52
N LYS A 180 -14.94 11.99 0.35
CA LYS A 180 -15.35 12.15 1.76
C LYS A 180 -14.22 11.68 2.67
N PHE A 181 -13.09 12.39 2.64
CA PHE A 181 -11.88 12.00 3.38
C PHE A 181 -12.00 12.24 4.87
N ILE A 182 -12.57 13.34 5.35
CA ILE A 182 -12.81 13.52 6.79
C ILE A 182 -13.94 14.50 6.98
N ARG A 183 -14.85 14.23 7.93
CA ARG A 183 -15.91 15.19 8.25
C ARG A 183 -15.28 16.46 8.81
N ARG A 184 -15.78 17.61 8.35
CA ARG A 184 -15.23 18.91 8.72
C ARG A 184 -15.47 19.26 10.18
N ASP A 185 -16.62 18.90 10.73
CA ASP A 185 -16.91 19.09 12.16
C ASP A 185 -15.91 18.33 13.03
N PHE A 186 -15.65 17.06 12.72
CA PHE A 186 -14.66 16.25 13.42
C PHE A 186 -13.23 16.78 13.24
N LEU A 187 -12.88 17.27 12.05
CA LEU A 187 -11.58 17.86 11.78
C LEU A 187 -11.33 19.15 12.57
N LEU A 188 -12.34 20.02 12.65
CA LEU A 188 -12.27 21.36 13.25
C LEU A 188 -12.50 21.36 14.75
N ASP A 189 -13.04 20.27 15.31
CA ASP A 189 -13.20 20.11 16.75
C ASP A 189 -11.83 19.92 17.44
N GLU A 190 -11.47 20.91 18.26
CA GLU A 190 -10.21 20.99 18.99
C GLU A 190 -9.97 19.76 19.88
N ALA A 191 -11.04 19.13 20.39
CA ALA A 191 -10.93 17.93 21.23
C ALA A 191 -10.29 16.75 20.49
N ASN A 192 -10.34 16.73 19.15
CA ASN A 192 -9.78 15.67 18.32
C ASN A 192 -8.28 15.89 18.03
N GLY A 193 -7.72 17.08 18.31
CA GLY A 193 -6.28 17.35 18.21
C GLY A 193 -5.69 17.19 16.80
N LEU A 194 -6.51 17.40 15.76
CA LEU A 194 -6.12 17.22 14.35
C LEU A 194 -5.53 18.47 13.71
N LEU A 195 -5.70 19.63 14.35
CA LEU A 195 -5.21 20.94 13.89
C LEU A 195 -4.36 21.62 14.97
N PRO A 196 -3.24 21.02 15.41
CA PRO A 196 -2.36 21.67 16.39
C PRO A 196 -1.83 22.99 15.83
N ASP A 197 -1.91 24.06 16.61
CA ASP A 197 -1.58 25.43 16.20
C ASP A 197 -2.31 25.90 14.93
N ASP A 198 -3.54 25.44 14.71
CA ASP A 198 -4.33 25.67 13.49
C ASP A 198 -3.62 25.20 12.20
N LYS A 199 -2.86 24.10 12.30
CA LYS A 199 -2.14 23.51 11.16
C LYS A 199 -2.69 22.15 10.80
N LEU A 200 -3.19 22.02 9.58
CA LEU A 200 -3.51 20.73 9.00
C LEU A 200 -2.25 20.11 8.41
N THR A 201 -1.77 19.01 8.99
CA THR A 201 -0.62 18.27 8.45
C THR A 201 -1.06 16.94 7.85
N ILE A 202 -0.95 16.82 6.53
CA ILE A 202 -1.28 15.63 5.76
C ILE A 202 0.00 14.85 5.48
N PHE A 203 -0.05 13.55 5.76
CA PHE A 203 0.99 12.59 5.40
C PHE A 203 0.47 11.64 4.33
N CYS A 204 1.23 11.51 3.25
CA CYS A 204 0.91 10.62 2.14
C CYS A 204 2.03 9.60 1.97
N GLU A 205 1.70 8.31 2.03
CA GLU A 205 2.58 7.22 1.62
C GLU A 205 2.16 6.73 0.24
N VAL A 206 3.13 6.55 -0.66
CA VAL A 206 2.91 6.06 -2.03
C VAL A 206 3.76 4.82 -2.27
N PHE A 207 3.13 3.77 -2.80
CA PHE A 207 3.75 2.51 -3.19
C PHE A 207 3.62 2.37 -4.70
N LEU A 208 4.66 2.79 -5.41
CA LEU A 208 4.69 2.82 -6.87
C LEU A 208 5.14 1.47 -7.42
N HIS A 209 4.31 0.86 -8.26
CA HIS A 209 4.64 -0.38 -8.96
C HIS A 209 5.40 -0.02 -10.26
N VAL A 210 6.68 -0.36 -10.30
CA VAL A 210 7.56 -0.19 -11.45
C VAL A 210 7.75 -1.55 -12.11
N CYS A 211 7.27 -1.70 -13.35
CA CYS A 211 7.55 -2.87 -14.17
C CYS A 211 8.86 -2.67 -14.94
N ASP A 212 9.83 -3.56 -14.72
CA ASP A 212 11.03 -3.67 -15.53
C ASP A 212 10.86 -4.89 -16.46
N TYR A 213 10.90 -4.65 -17.78
CA TYR A 213 11.01 -5.71 -18.76
C TYR A 213 12.49 -6.03 -18.94
N ARG A 214 12.90 -7.27 -18.67
CA ARG A 214 14.23 -7.74 -19.05
C ARG A 214 14.04 -8.81 -20.12
N LEU A 215 14.58 -8.53 -21.30
CA LEU A 215 14.78 -9.56 -22.31
C LEU A 215 15.79 -10.55 -21.74
N ALA A 216 15.44 -11.82 -21.82
CA ALA A 216 16.42 -12.87 -21.69
C ALA A 216 16.59 -13.47 -23.09
N LEU A 217 17.84 -13.53 -23.54
CA LEU A 217 18.20 -14.00 -24.88
C LEU A 217 17.86 -15.47 -25.06
#